data_AF-A0ABD4ZRS4-F1
#
_entry.id   AF-A0ABD4ZRS4-F1
#
_cell.length_a   1.000
_cell.length_b   1.000
_cell.length_c   1.000
_cell.angle_alpha   90.00
_cell.angle_beta   90.00
_cell.angle_gamma   90.00
#
_symmetry.space_group_name_H-M   'P 1'
#
loop_
_entity.id
_entity.type
_entity.pdbx_description
1 polymer ?
#
loop_
_entity_poly.entity_id
_entity_poly.type
_entity_poly.pdbx_seq_one_letter_code
_entity_poly.pdbx_strand_id
1 'polypeptide(L)'
;MIYDRISFFKEMNLTNEQISKYKNFKFTKDEVTQLEELIKVYKIERHFNFSDIKKICNSEIFLGDNIMLSLIIYLIEKGDYSFLDLFNEKISEKSFADNEFKRQIFLSMEQVESLHLTLEDILGYCHTIFKDTNDITFYRALSQYVSDKLLEDIKIEFLTNPNRKLNYLIIFCLEKRDMLYKFIEEYQVKGFEETLFLIQSCFEISKSDKKLAYRIVREKLITKVKLDVVGEDNALLIGNYSNLLFMLLLNNNDEAIVNEISKITEQLGESNIESIIYLIYREQMVISKECAECLYSIIILLSDKKTKQVKYPISHIYSLLEDSIFLKFCIPILSIIGIEEHDSILSRIENNSGIFLKDLLQIALEMNQYFNVAIKVIKHLYKKKKMSLGDLKEDYYLRLLRIFHCYEIDADFICDISIDLFLNTRNENIQKELYDYILTSIYDNYFYLLEKKVESFVIDEPKLKRINLELMQRRELHEKSIENFDFKPSEKNMNIYYEKVAERIRKINEDAEKLSVFYELFPKQTILYGNKVQYKHMDDDGNLHMQVSEMKKMSHSMPIPVRFLNDPLFHKTESAIILEDKLHD
;
A
#
# COMPACT_ATOMS: atom_id res chain seq x y z
N MET A 1 -56.22 23.51 10.62
CA MET A 1 -55.92 23.21 9.21
C MET A 1 -54.54 23.75 8.96
N ILE A 2 -53.61 22.83 8.72
CA ILE A 2 -52.19 23.12 8.64
C ILE A 2 -51.84 23.54 7.22
N TYR A 3 -51.12 24.65 7.08
CA TYR A 3 -50.61 25.14 5.80
C TYR A 3 -49.23 25.80 5.91
N ASP A 4 -48.80 26.12 7.11
CA ASP A 4 -47.49 26.67 7.45
C ASP A 4 -47.06 26.24 8.87
N ARG A 5 -45.81 26.49 9.25
CA ARG A 5 -45.30 26.07 10.56
C ARG A 5 -46.08 26.69 11.73
N ILE A 6 -46.49 27.95 11.61
CA ILE A 6 -47.28 28.63 12.65
C ILE A 6 -48.64 27.96 12.85
N SER A 7 -49.35 27.62 11.78
CA SER A 7 -50.64 26.92 11.88
C SER A 7 -50.48 25.53 12.47
N PHE A 8 -49.41 24.80 12.12
CA PHE A 8 -49.05 23.54 12.77
C PHE A 8 -48.85 23.71 14.28
N PHE A 9 -48.01 24.65 14.72
CA PHE A 9 -47.74 24.88 16.13
C PHE A 9 -48.97 25.31 16.94
N LYS A 10 -49.86 26.10 16.34
CA LYS A 10 -51.16 26.45 16.95
C LYS A 10 -52.05 25.22 17.12
N GLU A 11 -52.07 24.35 16.12
CA GLU A 11 -52.82 23.08 16.17
C GLU A 11 -52.26 22.16 17.27
N MET A 12 -50.95 22.20 17.52
CA MET A 12 -50.28 21.48 18.60
C MET A 12 -50.31 22.20 19.97
N ASN A 13 -51.14 23.25 20.13
CA ASN A 13 -51.30 24.01 21.37
C ASN A 13 -50.00 24.62 21.93
N LEU A 14 -49.11 25.12 21.08
CA LEU A 14 -48.02 26.03 21.50
C LEU A 14 -48.55 27.46 21.68
N THR A 15 -48.02 28.19 22.66
CA THR A 15 -48.42 29.59 22.88
C THR A 15 -47.82 30.50 21.81
N ASN A 16 -48.44 31.67 21.58
CA ASN A 16 -47.90 32.64 20.61
C ASN A 16 -46.48 33.11 20.97
N GLU A 17 -46.14 33.15 22.26
CA GLU A 17 -44.79 33.51 22.74
C GLU A 17 -43.75 32.44 22.39
N GLN A 18 -44.12 31.16 22.44
CA GLN A 18 -43.26 30.06 21.98
C GLN A 18 -43.05 30.12 20.47
N ILE A 19 -44.13 30.37 19.72
CA ILE A 19 -44.12 30.39 18.26
C ILE A 19 -43.29 31.57 17.72
N SER A 20 -43.36 32.74 18.34
CA SER A 20 -42.70 33.96 17.85
C SER A 20 -41.17 33.90 17.81
N LYS A 21 -40.55 32.91 18.46
CA LYS A 21 -39.10 32.72 18.46
C LYS A 21 -38.57 32.14 17.14
N TYR A 22 -39.44 31.56 16.33
CA TYR A 22 -39.05 30.79 15.15
C TYR A 22 -39.56 31.46 13.88
N LYS A 23 -38.79 31.33 12.79
CA LYS A 23 -39.19 31.80 11.45
C LYS A 23 -40.53 31.16 11.02
N ASN A 24 -41.14 31.57 9.93
CA ASN A 24 -42.27 30.83 9.34
C ASN A 24 -41.96 30.40 7.91
N PHE A 25 -42.46 29.23 7.51
CA PHE A 25 -42.43 28.76 6.13
C PHE A 25 -43.71 27.99 5.83
N LYS A 26 -44.06 27.94 4.55
CA LYS A 26 -45.25 27.23 4.06
C LYS A 26 -44.90 25.79 3.76
N PHE A 27 -45.76 24.87 4.17
CA PHE A 27 -45.67 23.47 3.77
C PHE A 27 -46.24 23.29 2.35
N THR A 28 -45.64 22.38 1.59
CA THR A 28 -46.23 21.86 0.36
C THR A 28 -47.46 21.00 0.66
N LYS A 29 -48.30 20.73 -0.34
CA LYS A 29 -49.51 19.90 -0.15
C LYS A 29 -49.19 18.48 0.32
N ASP A 30 -48.08 17.93 -0.17
CA ASP A 30 -47.64 16.58 0.20
C ASP A 30 -47.13 16.57 1.64
N GLU A 31 -46.36 17.60 2.05
CA GLU A 31 -45.89 17.74 3.43
C GLU A 31 -47.03 17.93 4.43
N VAL A 32 -48.07 18.70 4.08
CA VAL A 32 -49.28 18.84 4.92
C VAL A 32 -49.95 17.50 5.12
N THR A 33 -50.11 16.72 4.04
CA THR A 33 -50.77 15.40 4.09
C THR A 33 -50.00 14.44 4.99
N GLN A 34 -48.67 14.38 4.82
CA GLN A 34 -47.78 13.56 5.66
C GLN A 34 -47.82 14.00 7.13
N LEU A 35 -47.78 15.31 7.40
CA LEU A 35 -47.81 15.83 8.77
C LEU A 35 -49.14 15.49 9.46
N GLU A 36 -50.28 15.61 8.77
CA GLU A 36 -51.59 15.21 9.29
C GLU A 36 -51.67 13.70 9.60
N GLU A 37 -51.02 12.86 8.80
CA GLU A 37 -50.90 11.41 9.07
C GLU A 37 -50.05 11.15 10.32
N LEU A 38 -48.88 11.79 10.42
CA LEU A 38 -47.99 11.65 11.58
C LEU A 38 -48.67 12.10 12.88
N ILE A 39 -49.39 13.23 12.86
CA ILE A 39 -50.16 13.72 14.00
C ILE A 39 -51.16 12.66 14.48
N LYS A 40 -51.88 12.02 13.56
CA LYS A 40 -52.88 10.98 13.87
C LYS A 40 -52.24 9.69 14.41
N VAL A 41 -51.19 9.22 13.74
CA VAL A 41 -50.52 7.94 14.05
C VAL A 41 -49.81 8.02 15.40
N TYR A 42 -49.02 9.07 15.61
CA TYR A 42 -48.18 9.23 16.81
C TYR A 42 -48.86 10.04 17.92
N LYS A 43 -50.07 10.56 17.70
CA LYS A 43 -50.82 11.38 18.68
C LYS A 43 -49.96 12.54 19.22
N ILE A 44 -49.26 13.22 18.31
CA ILE A 44 -48.26 14.27 18.57
C ILE A 44 -48.80 15.37 19.51
N GLU A 45 -50.10 15.64 19.43
CA GLU A 45 -50.81 16.64 20.26
C GLU A 45 -50.84 16.34 21.76
N ARG A 46 -50.66 15.08 22.18
CA ARG A 46 -50.84 14.65 23.59
C ARG A 46 -49.57 14.15 24.25
N HIS A 47 -48.82 13.29 23.57
CA HIS A 47 -47.58 12.69 24.07
C HIS A 47 -46.59 12.59 22.92
N PHE A 48 -45.67 13.56 22.84
CA PHE A 48 -44.58 13.53 21.86
C PHE A 48 -43.26 13.67 22.59
N ASN A 49 -42.41 12.66 22.47
CA ASN A 49 -41.08 12.63 23.08
C ASN A 49 -40.04 12.13 22.06
N PHE A 50 -38.78 12.06 22.49
CA PHE A 50 -37.69 11.60 21.63
C PHE A 50 -37.89 10.17 21.07
N SER A 51 -38.53 9.26 21.82
CA SER A 51 -38.83 7.90 21.36
C SER A 51 -39.78 7.90 20.15
N ASP A 52 -40.69 8.87 20.08
CA ASP A 52 -41.63 8.98 18.97
C ASP A 52 -40.93 9.51 17.72
N ILE A 53 -40.08 10.54 17.84
CA ILE A 53 -39.20 10.97 16.74
C ILE A 53 -38.32 9.81 16.26
N LYS A 54 -37.76 9.04 17.19
CA LYS A 54 -36.93 7.87 16.87
C LYS A 54 -37.70 6.81 16.09
N LYS A 55 -38.96 6.55 16.43
CA LYS A 55 -39.80 5.62 15.65
C LYS A 55 -40.07 6.16 14.25
N ILE A 56 -40.43 7.44 14.13
CA ILE A 56 -40.69 8.11 12.85
C ILE A 56 -39.48 7.98 11.92
N CYS A 57 -38.29 8.32 12.42
CA CYS A 57 -37.04 8.25 11.64
C CYS A 57 -36.63 6.81 11.27
N ASN A 58 -37.10 5.80 12.01
CA ASN A 58 -36.82 4.39 11.70
C ASN A 58 -37.87 3.77 10.75
N SER A 59 -39.10 4.30 10.70
CA SER A 59 -40.18 3.80 9.85
C SER A 59 -40.22 4.48 8.48
N GLU A 60 -39.85 5.75 8.39
CA GLU A 60 -39.87 6.53 7.15
C GLU A 60 -38.44 6.88 6.76
N ILE A 61 -38.01 6.43 5.58
CA ILE A 61 -36.59 6.52 5.17
C ILE A 61 -36.18 7.98 4.87
N PHE A 62 -37.12 8.89 4.54
CA PHE A 62 -36.87 10.32 4.36
C PHE A 62 -38.13 11.14 4.64
N LEU A 63 -38.19 11.84 5.78
CA LEU A 63 -39.14 12.95 5.96
C LEU A 63 -38.62 14.19 5.27
N GLY A 64 -39.51 15.02 4.72
CA GLY A 64 -39.13 16.34 4.21
C GLY A 64 -38.53 17.20 5.34
N ASP A 65 -37.46 17.94 5.03
CA ASP A 65 -36.73 18.77 6.01
C ASP A 65 -37.68 19.64 6.83
N ASN A 66 -38.59 20.35 6.19
CA ASN A 66 -39.57 21.23 6.84
C ASN A 66 -40.41 20.53 7.92
N ILE A 67 -40.79 19.28 7.68
CA ILE A 67 -41.51 18.47 8.67
C ILE A 67 -40.59 18.16 9.84
N MET A 68 -39.39 17.64 9.56
CA MET A 68 -38.42 17.24 10.58
C MET A 68 -38.02 18.42 11.47
N LEU A 69 -37.73 19.58 10.87
CA LEU A 69 -37.42 20.83 11.59
C LEU A 69 -38.58 21.24 12.50
N SER A 70 -39.82 21.14 12.02
CA SER A 70 -41.00 21.49 12.81
C SER A 70 -41.22 20.53 13.99
N LEU A 71 -40.95 19.24 13.80
CA LEU A 71 -41.05 18.23 14.85
C LEU A 71 -39.95 18.40 15.92
N ILE A 72 -38.71 18.69 15.52
CA ILE A 72 -37.60 18.98 16.45
C ILE A 72 -37.94 20.20 17.32
N ILE A 73 -38.36 21.30 16.69
CA ILE A 73 -38.73 22.53 17.41
C ILE A 73 -39.91 22.28 18.35
N TYR A 74 -40.92 21.53 17.90
CA TYR A 74 -42.05 21.18 18.75
C TYR A 74 -41.62 20.35 19.95
N LEU A 75 -40.70 19.38 19.77
CA LEU A 75 -40.16 18.58 20.86
C LEU A 75 -39.42 19.44 21.90
N ILE A 76 -38.67 20.45 21.46
CA ILE A 76 -37.95 21.39 22.35
C ILE A 76 -38.93 22.27 23.12
N GLU A 77 -40.00 22.76 22.48
CA GLU A 77 -40.96 23.65 23.15
C GLU A 77 -41.96 22.91 24.05
N LYS A 78 -42.20 21.61 23.84
CA LYS A 78 -43.10 20.79 24.69
C LYS A 78 -42.36 19.90 25.68
N GLY A 79 -41.14 19.49 25.40
CA GLY A 79 -40.34 18.61 26.25
C GLY A 79 -39.27 19.37 27.03
N ASP A 80 -38.64 18.69 27.99
CA ASP A 80 -37.49 19.21 28.74
C ASP A 80 -36.18 19.02 27.96
N TYR A 81 -36.21 19.15 26.64
CA TYR A 81 -35.06 18.92 25.77
C TYR A 81 -34.52 20.24 25.21
N SER A 82 -33.22 20.46 25.33
CA SER A 82 -32.50 21.46 24.53
C SER A 82 -32.05 20.89 23.18
N PHE A 83 -31.63 21.77 22.26
CA PHE A 83 -30.96 21.33 21.03
C PHE A 83 -29.73 20.45 21.32
N LEU A 84 -28.98 20.75 22.40
CA LEU A 84 -27.80 19.98 22.78
C LEU A 84 -28.19 18.59 23.31
N ASP A 85 -29.26 18.51 24.10
CA ASP A 85 -29.76 17.21 24.59
C ASP A 85 -30.12 16.30 23.42
N LEU A 86 -30.87 16.83 22.45
CA LEU A 86 -31.23 16.08 21.24
C LEU A 86 -30.01 15.71 20.40
N PHE A 87 -29.00 16.57 20.36
CA PHE A 87 -27.77 16.32 19.59
C PHE A 87 -26.92 15.19 20.20
N ASN A 88 -26.98 15.06 21.53
CA ASN A 88 -26.27 14.02 22.28
C ASN A 88 -26.97 12.66 22.20
N GLU A 89 -28.24 12.63 21.81
CA GLU A 89 -29.02 11.40 21.71
C GLU A 89 -28.75 10.65 20.40
N LYS A 90 -28.76 9.31 20.48
CA LYS A 90 -28.58 8.42 19.32
C LYS A 90 -29.93 8.03 18.72
N ILE A 91 -30.23 8.53 17.52
CA ILE A 91 -31.52 8.31 16.86
C ILE A 91 -31.57 6.93 16.17
N SER A 92 -30.44 6.41 15.71
CA SER A 92 -30.37 5.13 15.00
C SER A 92 -29.03 4.43 15.20
N GLU A 93 -29.04 3.10 15.15
CA GLU A 93 -27.81 2.29 15.05
C GLU A 93 -27.08 2.54 13.73
N LYS A 94 -27.79 3.01 12.69
CA LYS A 94 -27.21 3.34 11.39
C LYS A 94 -26.55 4.73 11.45
N SER A 95 -25.22 4.76 11.34
CA SER A 95 -24.41 6.00 11.37
C SER A 95 -24.90 7.09 10.41
N PHE A 96 -25.34 6.73 9.20
CA PHE A 96 -25.87 7.70 8.23
C PHE A 96 -27.11 8.43 8.75
N ALA A 97 -28.09 7.69 9.28
CA ALA A 97 -29.34 8.27 9.78
C ALA A 97 -29.10 9.13 11.04
N ASP A 98 -28.14 8.74 11.89
CA ASP A 98 -27.76 9.52 13.06
C ASP A 98 -27.09 10.85 12.70
N ASN A 99 -26.17 10.82 11.73
CA ASN A 99 -25.53 12.03 11.23
C ASN A 99 -26.52 12.96 10.53
N GLU A 100 -27.49 12.42 9.78
CA GLU A 100 -28.52 13.24 9.14
C GLU A 100 -29.41 13.92 10.18
N PHE A 101 -29.86 13.20 11.21
CA PHE A 101 -30.64 13.80 12.31
C PHE A 101 -29.87 14.92 13.02
N LYS A 102 -28.57 14.72 13.31
CA LYS A 102 -27.70 15.77 13.85
C LYS A 102 -27.57 16.99 12.93
N ARG A 103 -27.60 16.82 11.60
CA ARG A 103 -27.65 17.94 10.64
C ARG A 103 -28.98 18.69 10.75
N GLN A 104 -30.10 17.98 10.87
CA GLN A 104 -31.43 18.57 11.04
C GLN A 104 -31.56 19.37 12.35
N ILE A 105 -30.84 19.00 13.41
CA ILE A 105 -30.72 19.81 14.64
C ILE A 105 -30.07 21.17 14.34
N PHE A 106 -28.94 21.19 13.63
CA PHE A 106 -28.31 22.47 13.25
C PHE A 106 -29.19 23.30 12.32
N LEU A 107 -29.88 22.69 11.35
CA LEU A 107 -30.84 23.40 10.51
C LEU A 107 -32.01 23.95 11.33
N SER A 108 -32.43 23.26 12.40
CA SER A 108 -33.48 23.72 13.31
C SER A 108 -33.01 24.90 14.15
N MET A 109 -31.74 24.94 14.55
CA MET A 109 -31.13 26.09 15.21
C MET A 109 -31.15 27.34 14.32
N GLU A 110 -30.94 27.22 13.00
CA GLU A 110 -31.07 28.35 12.05
C GLU A 110 -32.48 28.94 11.98
N GLN A 111 -33.48 28.18 12.42
CA GLN A 111 -34.87 28.61 12.41
C GLN A 111 -35.23 29.52 13.58
N VAL A 112 -34.36 29.62 14.59
CA VAL A 112 -34.53 30.50 15.76
C VAL A 112 -34.11 31.92 15.40
N GLU A 113 -34.95 32.92 15.67
CA GLU A 113 -34.67 34.31 15.32
C GLU A 113 -33.52 34.93 16.13
N SER A 114 -33.35 34.52 17.39
CA SER A 114 -32.28 34.99 18.28
C SER A 114 -31.73 33.87 19.15
N LEU A 115 -30.94 32.96 18.56
CA LEU A 115 -30.28 31.89 19.30
C LEU A 115 -29.06 32.42 20.05
N HIS A 116 -28.98 32.13 21.34
CA HIS A 116 -27.81 32.42 22.18
C HIS A 116 -27.26 31.12 22.76
N LEU A 117 -26.04 30.77 22.38
CA LEU A 117 -25.32 29.64 22.96
C LEU A 117 -24.36 30.15 24.04
N THR A 118 -24.26 29.40 25.13
CA THR A 118 -23.27 29.59 26.19
C THR A 118 -21.98 28.85 25.88
N LEU A 119 -20.91 29.12 26.66
CA LEU A 119 -19.66 28.37 26.54
C LEU A 119 -19.88 26.87 26.85
N GLU A 120 -20.71 26.55 27.85
CA GLU A 120 -21.04 25.17 28.21
C GLU A 120 -21.73 24.43 27.05
N ASP A 121 -22.66 25.10 26.35
CA ASP A 121 -23.31 24.53 25.18
C ASP A 121 -22.29 24.18 24.09
N ILE A 122 -21.39 25.11 23.78
CA ILE A 122 -20.33 24.91 22.78
C ILE A 122 -19.43 23.73 23.15
N LEU A 123 -18.98 23.67 24.41
CA LEU A 123 -18.14 22.57 24.89
C LEU A 123 -18.87 21.22 24.80
N GLY A 124 -20.18 21.21 25.09
CA GLY A 124 -21.05 20.04 24.93
C GLY A 124 -21.10 19.55 23.49
N TYR A 125 -21.41 20.43 22.53
CA TYR A 125 -21.42 20.06 21.10
C TYR A 125 -20.05 19.55 20.64
N CYS A 126 -18.96 20.25 20.99
CA CYS A 126 -17.62 19.83 20.63
C CYS A 126 -17.23 18.46 21.23
N HIS A 127 -17.70 18.15 22.45
CA HIS A 127 -17.47 16.85 23.07
C HIS A 127 -18.14 15.72 22.27
N THR A 128 -19.42 15.89 21.93
CA THR A 128 -20.22 14.89 21.22
C THR A 128 -19.74 14.72 19.79
N ILE A 129 -19.43 15.83 19.09
CA ILE A 129 -18.84 15.76 17.75
C ILE A 129 -17.53 14.97 17.80
N PHE A 130 -16.61 15.30 18.71
CA PHE A 130 -15.32 14.61 18.78
C PHE A 130 -15.44 13.12 19.12
N LYS A 131 -16.37 12.77 20.03
CA LYS A 131 -16.50 11.39 20.54
C LYS A 131 -17.25 10.48 19.58
N ASP A 132 -18.35 10.96 19.01
CA ASP A 132 -19.35 10.08 18.38
C ASP A 132 -19.38 10.19 16.85
N THR A 133 -19.02 11.35 16.26
CA THR A 133 -19.09 11.56 14.81
C THR A 133 -17.74 11.80 14.15
N ASN A 134 -16.87 12.56 14.82
CA ASN A 134 -15.59 13.07 14.37
C ASN A 134 -15.63 13.69 12.95
N ASP A 135 -16.73 14.39 12.62
CA ASP A 135 -16.95 15.01 11.32
C ASP A 135 -16.73 16.53 11.38
N ILE A 136 -15.73 17.01 10.63
CA ILE A 136 -15.31 18.41 10.53
C ILE A 136 -16.45 19.33 10.08
N THR A 137 -17.41 18.83 9.30
CA THR A 137 -18.53 19.63 8.79
C THR A 137 -19.43 20.15 9.91
N PHE A 138 -19.58 19.42 11.01
CA PHE A 138 -20.34 19.88 12.18
C PHE A 138 -19.65 21.03 12.91
N TYR A 139 -18.32 21.01 13.03
CA TYR A 139 -17.58 22.15 13.59
C TYR A 139 -17.77 23.42 12.75
N ARG A 140 -17.79 23.28 11.42
CA ARG A 140 -18.06 24.40 10.51
C ARG A 140 -19.47 24.95 10.69
N ALA A 141 -20.48 24.09 10.83
CA ALA A 141 -21.86 24.51 11.10
C ALA A 141 -21.95 25.22 12.46
N LEU A 142 -21.41 24.61 13.52
CA LEU A 142 -21.41 25.17 14.88
C LEU A 142 -20.77 26.56 14.95
N SER A 143 -19.67 26.78 14.22
CA SER A 143 -18.97 28.08 14.18
C SER A 143 -19.85 29.25 13.69
N GLN A 144 -20.98 29.00 13.02
CA GLN A 144 -21.92 30.05 12.59
C GLN A 144 -22.66 30.69 13.76
N TYR A 145 -22.80 29.96 14.86
CA TYR A 145 -23.54 30.40 16.05
C TYR A 145 -22.65 31.05 17.11
N VAL A 146 -21.34 31.14 16.87
CA VAL A 146 -20.37 31.72 17.80
C VAL A 146 -20.28 33.24 17.57
N SER A 147 -20.84 34.00 18.52
CA SER A 147 -20.71 35.46 18.57
C SER A 147 -19.28 35.91 18.90
N ASP A 148 -18.94 37.17 18.66
CA ASP A 148 -17.61 37.71 18.97
C ASP A 148 -17.28 37.66 20.46
N LYS A 149 -18.28 37.91 21.32
CA LYS A 149 -18.12 37.78 22.77
C LYS A 149 -17.80 36.34 23.17
N LEU A 150 -18.58 35.39 22.64
CA LEU A 150 -18.39 33.97 22.92
C LEU A 150 -17.06 33.44 22.36
N LEU A 151 -16.59 33.99 21.24
CA LEU A 151 -15.28 33.64 20.69
C LEU A 151 -14.13 33.99 21.64
N GLU A 152 -14.20 35.13 22.33
CA GLU A 152 -13.18 35.50 23.31
C GLU A 152 -13.20 34.55 24.52
N ASP A 153 -14.38 34.14 24.99
CA ASP A 153 -14.51 33.12 26.04
C ASP A 153 -13.92 31.76 25.59
N ILE A 154 -14.22 31.31 24.36
CA ILE A 154 -13.66 30.09 23.77
C ILE A 154 -12.13 30.17 23.63
N LYS A 155 -11.60 31.33 23.21
CA LYS A 155 -10.14 31.54 23.12
C LYS A 155 -9.47 31.42 24.48
N ILE A 156 -10.05 32.00 25.52
CA ILE A 156 -9.53 31.91 26.89
C ILE A 156 -9.51 30.45 27.33
N GLU A 157 -10.61 29.71 27.12
CA GLU A 157 -10.69 28.28 27.44
C GLU A 157 -9.62 27.49 26.68
N PHE A 158 -9.51 27.71 25.37
CA PHE A 158 -8.52 27.06 24.51
C PHE A 158 -7.07 27.34 24.95
N LEU A 159 -6.73 28.58 25.33
CA LEU A 159 -5.38 28.96 25.77
C LEU A 159 -5.05 28.45 27.19
N THR A 160 -6.08 28.25 28.00
CA THR A 160 -5.95 27.78 29.39
C THR A 160 -5.83 26.26 29.43
N ASN A 161 -6.65 25.55 28.65
CA ASN A 161 -6.73 24.10 28.58
C ASN A 161 -6.78 23.62 27.11
N PRO A 162 -5.65 23.66 26.40
CA PRO A 162 -5.62 23.30 24.98
C PRO A 162 -6.06 21.85 24.78
N ASN A 163 -7.16 21.66 24.05
CA ASN A 163 -7.75 20.36 23.78
C ASN A 163 -8.09 20.23 22.29
N ARG A 164 -7.74 19.09 21.70
CA ARG A 164 -8.02 18.74 20.30
C ARG A 164 -9.50 18.94 19.92
N LYS A 165 -10.42 18.73 20.86
CA LYS A 165 -11.88 18.89 20.67
C LYS A 165 -12.29 20.28 20.17
N LEU A 166 -11.50 21.31 20.46
CA LEU A 166 -11.80 22.70 20.10
C LEU A 166 -11.04 23.19 18.87
N ASN A 167 -10.04 22.44 18.38
CA ASN A 167 -9.15 22.88 17.29
C ASN A 167 -9.94 23.29 16.04
N TYR A 168 -10.83 22.43 15.54
CA TYR A 168 -11.58 22.76 14.32
C TYR A 168 -12.54 23.94 14.54
N LEU A 169 -13.20 24.03 15.70
CA LEU A 169 -14.10 25.15 16.00
C LEU A 169 -13.36 26.48 16.03
N ILE A 170 -12.24 26.54 16.78
CA ILE A 170 -11.48 27.79 16.92
C ILE A 170 -10.92 28.23 15.56
N ILE A 171 -10.43 27.29 14.75
CA ILE A 171 -9.94 27.59 13.40
C ILE A 171 -11.06 28.18 12.55
N PHE A 172 -12.24 27.53 12.47
CA PHE A 172 -13.36 28.06 11.67
C PHE A 172 -13.87 29.42 12.17
N CYS A 173 -13.92 29.63 13.48
CA CYS A 173 -14.33 30.91 14.05
C CYS A 173 -13.35 32.04 13.72
N LEU A 174 -12.05 31.74 13.71
CA LEU A 174 -10.99 32.70 13.38
C LEU A 174 -10.87 32.95 11.88
N GLU A 175 -11.03 31.90 11.06
CA GLU A 175 -11.02 31.98 9.59
C GLU A 175 -12.14 32.90 9.08
N LYS A 176 -13.36 32.75 9.60
CA LYS A 176 -14.50 33.63 9.28
C LYS A 176 -14.29 35.11 9.58
N ARG A 177 -13.30 35.44 10.41
CA ARG A 177 -12.99 36.79 10.87
C ARG A 177 -11.64 37.29 10.35
N ASP A 178 -11.00 36.54 9.44
CA ASP A 178 -9.66 36.82 8.92
C ASP A 178 -8.59 36.98 10.03
N MET A 179 -8.79 36.34 11.19
CA MET A 179 -7.90 36.45 12.36
C MET A 179 -6.99 35.23 12.56
N LEU A 180 -7.18 34.17 11.77
CA LEU A 180 -6.46 32.90 11.96
C LEU A 180 -4.95 33.07 11.93
N TYR A 181 -4.42 33.79 10.94
CA TYR A 181 -2.98 34.02 10.77
C TYR A 181 -2.36 34.66 12.00
N LYS A 182 -2.93 35.80 12.41
CA LYS A 182 -2.45 36.56 13.56
C LYS A 182 -2.50 35.73 14.83
N PHE A 183 -3.61 35.02 15.05
CA PHE A 183 -3.78 34.17 16.23
C PHE A 183 -2.71 33.07 16.28
N ILE A 184 -2.47 32.37 15.17
CA ILE A 184 -1.49 31.28 15.15
C ILE A 184 -0.05 31.80 15.27
N GLU A 185 0.28 32.96 14.69
CA GLU A 185 1.58 33.61 14.89
C GLU A 185 1.81 33.98 16.36
N GLU A 186 0.83 34.59 17.01
CA GLU A 186 0.88 35.02 18.41
C GLU A 186 0.78 33.86 19.40
N TYR A 187 0.20 32.71 18.98
CA TYR A 187 0.01 31.54 19.84
C TYR A 187 1.34 31.06 20.43
N GLN A 188 1.50 31.27 21.73
CA GLN A 188 2.65 30.78 22.48
C GLN A 188 2.42 29.34 22.89
N VAL A 189 3.26 28.47 22.33
CA VAL A 189 3.14 27.03 22.44
C VAL A 189 3.41 26.55 23.88
N LYS A 190 2.37 25.97 24.50
CA LYS A 190 2.48 25.06 25.65
C LYS A 190 2.40 23.63 25.09
N GLY A 191 3.53 22.92 25.00
CA GLY A 191 3.57 21.51 24.57
C GLY A 191 3.65 21.25 23.05
N PHE A 192 4.33 20.15 22.69
CA PHE A 192 4.54 19.73 21.28
C PHE A 192 3.27 19.13 20.68
N GLU A 193 2.59 18.28 21.44
CA GLU A 193 1.38 17.55 21.05
C GLU A 193 0.26 18.51 20.62
N GLU A 194 -0.09 19.47 21.46
CA GLU A 194 -1.18 20.41 21.22
C GLU A 194 -0.93 21.27 19.98
N THR A 195 0.34 21.64 19.78
CA THR A 195 0.78 22.39 18.62
C THR A 195 0.69 21.56 17.35
N LEU A 196 1.09 20.30 17.40
CA LEU A 196 1.00 19.37 16.29
C LEU A 196 -0.46 19.21 15.84
N PHE A 197 -1.37 18.92 16.77
CA PHE A 197 -2.79 18.73 16.41
C PHE A 197 -3.46 20.01 15.92
N LEU A 198 -3.10 21.18 16.46
CA LEU A 198 -3.62 22.44 15.94
C LEU A 198 -3.17 22.66 14.49
N ILE A 199 -1.90 22.41 14.17
CA ILE A 199 -1.36 22.58 12.82
C ILE A 199 -1.96 21.56 11.85
N GLN A 200 -2.14 20.31 12.29
CA GLN A 200 -2.84 19.30 11.50
C GLN A 200 -4.28 19.73 11.18
N SER A 201 -5.03 20.19 12.18
CA SER A 201 -6.38 20.72 11.96
C SER A 201 -6.38 21.93 11.02
N CYS A 202 -5.39 22.83 11.14
CA CYS A 202 -5.23 23.92 10.18
C CYS A 202 -5.02 23.39 8.77
N PHE A 203 -4.09 22.44 8.58
CA PHE A 203 -3.79 21.86 7.27
C PHE A 203 -4.99 21.15 6.64
N GLU A 204 -5.77 20.39 7.43
CA GLU A 204 -6.97 19.70 6.98
C GLU A 204 -8.09 20.66 6.55
N ILE A 205 -8.28 21.75 7.29
CA ILE A 205 -9.28 22.78 6.96
C ILE A 205 -8.81 23.60 5.75
N SER A 206 -7.56 24.06 5.77
CA SER A 206 -7.02 25.03 4.83
C SER A 206 -6.35 24.35 3.64
N LYS A 207 -6.99 23.36 2.99
CA LYS A 207 -6.46 22.74 1.75
C LYS A 207 -5.95 23.77 0.71
N SER A 208 -6.40 25.02 0.80
CA SER A 208 -5.97 26.21 0.05
C SER A 208 -4.73 26.97 0.57
N ASP A 209 -4.41 27.01 1.88
CA ASP A 209 -3.23 27.73 2.41
C ASP A 209 -2.21 26.83 3.11
N LYS A 210 -1.45 26.14 2.27
CA LYS A 210 -0.32 25.29 2.68
C LYS A 210 0.87 26.11 3.18
N LYS A 211 0.93 27.42 2.88
CA LYS A 211 2.06 28.30 3.26
C LYS A 211 2.04 28.59 4.76
N LEU A 212 0.85 28.81 5.34
CA LEU A 212 0.69 29.00 6.78
C LEU A 212 1.17 27.77 7.55
N ALA A 213 0.63 26.59 7.23
CA ALA A 213 0.97 25.34 7.91
C ALA A 213 2.49 25.08 7.83
N TYR A 214 3.07 25.21 6.63
CA TYR A 214 4.50 25.10 6.41
C TYR A 214 5.32 26.06 7.29
N ARG A 215 4.95 27.35 7.33
CA ARG A 215 5.66 28.36 8.13
C ARG A 215 5.63 28.02 9.62
N ILE A 216 4.48 27.59 10.14
CA ILE A 216 4.32 27.26 11.55
C ILE A 216 5.12 26.00 11.91
N VAL A 217 5.09 24.95 11.07
CA VAL A 217 5.92 23.75 11.31
C VAL A 217 7.39 24.13 11.42
N ARG A 218 7.88 24.94 10.47
CA ARG A 218 9.27 25.37 10.43
C ARG A 218 9.67 26.24 11.62
N GLU A 219 8.84 27.22 12.00
CA GLU A 219 9.16 28.18 13.05
C GLU A 219 8.90 27.65 14.47
N LYS A 220 7.93 26.75 14.64
CA LYS A 220 7.43 26.37 15.98
C LYS A 220 7.58 24.89 16.34
N LEU A 221 7.49 23.96 15.38
CA LEU A 221 7.58 22.51 15.66
C LEU A 221 9.01 21.99 15.57
N ILE A 222 9.70 22.21 14.44
CA ILE A 222 11.05 21.66 14.19
C ILE A 222 12.04 22.02 15.30
N THR A 223 11.93 23.21 15.88
CA THR A 223 12.81 23.68 16.97
C THR A 223 12.52 23.05 18.33
N LYS A 224 11.38 22.37 18.49
CA LYS A 224 10.90 21.82 19.76
C LYS A 224 11.04 20.30 19.87
N VAL A 225 11.41 19.63 18.78
CA VAL A 225 11.65 18.18 18.76
C VAL A 225 12.97 17.87 19.45
N LYS A 226 12.92 17.75 20.77
CA LYS A 226 13.85 16.92 21.55
C LYS A 226 13.07 15.72 22.04
N LEU A 227 12.87 14.74 21.17
CA LEU A 227 12.20 13.48 21.51
C LEU A 227 13.16 12.59 22.30
N ASP A 228 13.55 13.05 23.49
CA ASP A 228 14.12 12.18 24.52
C ASP A 228 12.92 11.68 25.34
N VAL A 229 12.53 10.40 25.18
CA VAL A 229 11.80 9.52 26.15
C VAL A 229 10.92 8.47 25.42
N VAL A 230 10.95 7.24 25.95
CA VAL A 230 10.36 5.99 25.42
C VAL A 230 8.88 5.81 25.89
N GLY A 231 7.95 5.45 25.00
CA GLY A 231 6.56 5.10 25.33
C GLY A 231 5.59 4.95 24.12
N GLU A 232 4.43 4.30 24.29
CA GLU A 232 3.44 4.05 23.21
C GLU A 232 2.72 5.33 22.73
N ASP A 233 2.41 6.27 23.63
CA ASP A 233 1.80 7.56 23.27
C ASP A 233 2.71 8.40 22.34
N ASN A 234 4.03 8.23 22.48
CA ASN A 234 5.02 8.88 21.60
C ASN A 234 5.01 8.27 20.19
N ALA A 235 4.72 6.98 20.01
CA ALA A 235 4.68 6.36 18.69
C ALA A 235 3.53 6.94 17.83
N LEU A 236 2.38 7.23 18.45
CA LEU A 236 1.26 7.87 17.79
C LEU A 236 1.57 9.34 17.45
N LEU A 237 2.19 10.08 18.38
CA LEU A 237 2.62 11.46 18.15
C LEU A 237 3.66 11.56 17.03
N ILE A 238 4.65 10.67 17.01
CA ILE A 238 5.67 10.57 15.95
C ILE A 238 5.01 10.22 14.61
N GLY A 239 4.07 9.28 14.58
CA GLY A 239 3.31 8.96 13.37
C GLY A 239 2.55 10.17 12.81
N ASN A 240 1.86 10.90 13.69
CA ASN A 240 1.13 12.12 13.34
C ASN A 240 2.07 13.23 12.83
N TYR A 241 3.22 13.40 13.46
CA TYR A 241 4.23 14.37 13.05
C TYR A 241 4.83 14.02 11.68
N SER A 242 5.21 12.76 11.48
CA SER A 242 5.72 12.29 10.19
C SER A 242 4.69 12.42 9.07
N ASN A 243 3.42 12.08 9.32
CA ASN A 243 2.37 12.29 8.33
C ASN A 243 2.26 13.75 7.90
N LEU A 244 2.33 14.70 8.86
CA LEU A 244 2.32 16.13 8.56
C LEU A 244 3.56 16.55 7.75
N LEU A 245 4.75 16.07 8.11
CA LEU A 245 5.98 16.38 7.37
C LEU A 245 5.94 15.87 5.93
N PHE A 246 5.49 14.63 5.70
CA PHE A 246 5.32 14.09 4.35
C PHE A 246 4.23 14.83 3.56
N MET A 247 3.12 15.21 4.17
CA MET A 247 2.11 16.05 3.50
C MET A 247 2.64 17.41 3.08
N LEU A 248 3.50 18.03 3.90
CA LEU A 248 4.15 19.29 3.54
C LEU A 248 5.20 19.07 2.43
N LEU A 249 5.98 17.99 2.51
CA LEU A 249 7.01 17.66 1.52
C LEU A 249 6.42 17.38 0.13
N LEU A 250 5.25 16.75 0.04
CA LEU A 250 4.52 16.55 -1.22
C LEU A 250 4.21 17.87 -1.95
N ASN A 251 4.16 18.99 -1.23
CA ASN A 251 3.77 20.29 -1.75
C ASN A 251 4.92 21.30 -1.81
N ASN A 252 6.03 21.05 -1.12
CA ASN A 252 7.16 21.94 -1.03
C ASN A 252 8.45 21.16 -0.78
N ASN A 253 9.40 21.22 -1.71
CA ASN A 253 10.69 20.54 -1.62
C ASN A 253 11.65 21.33 -0.71
N ASP A 254 11.35 21.32 0.58
CA ASP A 254 12.10 22.10 1.56
C ASP A 254 13.15 21.26 2.30
N GLU A 255 14.39 21.72 2.28
CA GLU A 255 15.53 21.05 2.91
C GLU A 255 15.38 20.91 4.43
N ALA A 256 14.74 21.87 5.12
CA ALA A 256 14.52 21.77 6.56
C ALA A 256 13.54 20.64 6.91
N ILE A 257 12.52 20.41 6.07
CA ILE A 257 11.58 19.29 6.23
C ILE A 257 12.27 17.97 5.95
N VAL A 258 13.05 17.88 4.87
CA VAL A 258 13.84 16.68 4.53
C VAL A 258 14.76 16.31 5.69
N ASN A 259 15.54 17.27 6.20
CA ASN A 259 16.44 17.07 7.33
C ASN A 259 15.70 16.61 8.58
N GLU A 260 14.50 17.13 8.82
CA GLU A 260 13.69 16.73 9.96
C GLU A 260 13.14 15.31 9.83
N ILE A 261 12.64 14.92 8.65
CA ILE A 261 12.22 13.54 8.37
C ILE A 261 13.38 12.57 8.60
N SER A 262 14.58 12.91 8.11
CA SER A 262 15.77 12.08 8.31
C SER A 262 16.09 11.86 9.79
N LYS A 263 15.94 12.88 10.65
CA LYS A 263 16.19 12.73 12.10
C LYS A 263 15.22 11.78 12.79
N ILE A 264 13.95 11.78 12.39
CA ILE A 264 12.91 10.99 13.05
C ILE A 264 12.67 9.62 12.39
N THR A 265 13.32 9.35 11.26
CA THR A 265 13.14 8.12 10.46
C THR A 265 13.36 6.86 11.29
N GLU A 266 14.42 6.81 12.11
CA GLU A 266 14.74 5.65 12.95
C GLU A 266 13.74 5.42 14.09
N GLN A 267 12.92 6.43 14.43
CA GLN A 267 11.92 6.35 15.48
C GLN A 267 10.56 5.85 14.95
N LEU A 268 10.42 5.69 13.62
CA LEU A 268 9.17 5.25 13.01
C LEU A 268 9.00 3.73 13.11
N GLY A 269 7.94 3.31 13.81
CA GLY A 269 7.47 1.93 13.74
C GLY A 269 6.86 1.58 12.37
N GLU A 270 6.84 0.30 12.01
CA GLU A 270 6.35 -0.18 10.71
C GLU A 270 4.91 0.27 10.38
N SER A 271 4.02 0.33 11.38
CA SER A 271 2.63 0.79 11.21
C SER A 271 2.55 2.27 10.79
N ASN A 272 3.48 3.10 11.27
CA ASN A 272 3.56 4.50 10.88
C ASN A 272 4.07 4.62 9.43
N ILE A 273 5.07 3.81 9.06
CA ILE A 273 5.60 3.77 7.69
C ILE A 273 4.50 3.34 6.70
N GLU A 274 3.73 2.31 7.04
CA GLU A 274 2.57 1.87 6.24
C GLU A 274 1.55 2.99 6.06
N SER A 275 1.24 3.74 7.13
CA SER A 275 0.33 4.88 7.08
C SER A 275 0.82 5.98 6.16
N ILE A 276 2.12 6.31 6.19
CA ILE A 276 2.75 7.30 5.31
C ILE A 276 2.68 6.85 3.84
N ILE A 277 2.94 5.58 3.56
CA ILE A 277 2.86 5.03 2.19
C ILE A 277 1.43 5.18 1.65
N TYR A 278 0.42 4.81 2.43
CA TYR A 278 -0.98 4.95 2.00
C TYR A 278 -1.43 6.40 1.86
N LEU A 279 -0.93 7.29 2.72
CA LEU A 279 -1.15 8.73 2.61
C LEU A 279 -0.64 9.26 1.27
N ILE A 280 0.62 8.98 0.92
CA ILE A 280 1.22 9.42 -0.36
C ILE A 280 0.49 8.78 -1.55
N TYR A 281 0.20 7.49 -1.46
CA TYR A 281 -0.50 6.74 -2.53
C TYR A 281 -1.88 7.35 -2.85
N ARG A 282 -2.61 7.84 -1.84
CA ARG A 282 -3.95 8.45 -2.02
C ARG A 282 -3.92 9.81 -2.72
N GLU A 283 -2.84 10.57 -2.59
CA GLU A 283 -2.74 11.89 -3.22
C GLU A 283 -2.55 11.77 -4.75
N GLN A 284 -2.07 10.63 -5.27
CA GLN A 284 -1.91 10.35 -6.71
C GLN A 284 -1.17 11.44 -7.50
N MET A 285 -0.30 12.22 -6.85
CA MET A 285 0.49 13.26 -7.48
C MET A 285 1.88 12.73 -7.91
N VAL A 286 2.49 13.36 -8.91
CA VAL A 286 3.91 13.17 -9.20
C VAL A 286 4.70 13.67 -7.99
N ILE A 287 5.48 12.77 -7.38
CA ILE A 287 6.28 13.12 -6.20
C ILE A 287 7.67 13.64 -6.61
N SER A 288 8.21 14.55 -5.81
CA SER A 288 9.54 15.10 -6.02
C SER A 288 10.67 14.12 -5.70
N LYS A 289 11.89 14.49 -6.12
CA LYS A 289 13.10 13.72 -5.82
C LYS A 289 13.32 13.60 -4.31
N GLU A 290 13.18 14.71 -3.58
CA GLU A 290 13.39 14.77 -2.14
C GLU A 290 12.36 13.91 -1.41
N CYS A 291 11.09 13.95 -1.84
CA CYS A 291 10.05 13.08 -1.30
C CYS A 291 10.33 11.60 -1.57
N ALA A 292 10.82 11.26 -2.76
CA ALA A 292 11.21 9.89 -3.09
C ALA A 292 12.40 9.40 -2.24
N GLU A 293 13.41 10.25 -2.01
CA GLU A 293 14.56 9.95 -1.16
C GLU A 293 14.12 9.68 0.30
N CYS A 294 13.29 10.55 0.87
CA CYS A 294 12.74 10.36 2.22
C CYS A 294 11.82 9.12 2.32
N LEU A 295 11.02 8.86 1.29
CA LEU A 295 10.16 7.68 1.26
C LEU A 295 11.00 6.40 1.17
N TYR A 296 12.08 6.41 0.39
CA TYR A 296 13.01 5.29 0.28
C TYR A 296 13.66 4.98 1.62
N SER A 297 14.11 6.00 2.37
CA SER A 297 14.78 5.81 3.66
C SER A 297 13.91 5.19 4.73
N ILE A 298 12.58 5.33 4.65
CA ILE A 298 11.65 4.64 5.55
C ILE A 298 11.24 3.26 5.02
N ILE A 299 11.09 3.08 3.70
CA ILE A 299 10.68 1.79 3.11
C ILE A 299 11.71 0.69 3.40
N ILE A 300 13.00 1.02 3.39
CA ILE A 300 14.07 0.05 3.68
C ILE A 300 14.02 -0.52 5.11
N LEU A 301 13.28 0.11 6.01
CA LEU A 301 13.12 -0.32 7.40
C LEU A 301 11.99 -1.34 7.58
N LEU A 302 11.17 -1.58 6.54
CA LEU A 302 10.06 -2.52 6.59
C LEU A 302 10.54 -3.98 6.57
N SER A 303 9.96 -4.82 7.43
CA SER A 303 10.11 -6.28 7.32
C SER A 303 9.46 -6.83 6.04
N ASP A 304 9.95 -7.98 5.56
CA ASP A 304 9.41 -8.68 4.38
C ASP A 304 7.89 -8.88 4.43
N LYS A 305 7.35 -9.14 5.63
CA LYS A 305 5.90 -9.32 5.83
C LYS A 305 5.15 -8.03 5.53
N LYS A 306 5.63 -6.89 6.03
CA LYS A 306 5.02 -5.59 5.79
C LYS A 306 5.23 -5.11 4.36
N THR A 307 6.43 -5.27 3.81
CA THR A 307 6.74 -4.96 2.42
C THR A 307 5.76 -5.64 1.45
N LYS A 308 5.39 -6.91 1.69
CA LYS A 308 4.37 -7.61 0.88
C LYS A 308 2.98 -6.96 0.94
N GLN A 309 2.59 -6.37 2.08
CA GLN A 309 1.29 -5.72 2.24
C GLN A 309 1.21 -4.39 1.48
N VAL A 310 2.31 -3.63 1.48
CA VAL A 310 2.39 -2.30 0.85
C VAL A 310 3.08 -2.29 -0.51
N LYS A 311 3.41 -3.47 -1.06
CA LYS A 311 4.10 -3.63 -2.35
C LYS A 311 3.44 -2.83 -3.48
N TYR A 312 2.13 -3.01 -3.67
CA TYR A 312 1.41 -2.35 -4.75
C TYR A 312 1.40 -0.82 -4.61
N PRO A 313 1.06 -0.25 -3.43
CA PRO A 313 1.22 1.19 -3.19
C PRO A 313 2.64 1.71 -3.50
N ILE A 314 3.68 1.03 -3.02
CA ILE A 314 5.08 1.43 -3.27
C ILE A 314 5.37 1.43 -4.78
N SER A 315 5.07 0.32 -5.46
CA SER A 315 5.24 0.18 -6.90
C SER A 315 4.56 1.31 -7.66
N HIS A 316 3.31 1.62 -7.32
CA HIS A 316 2.55 2.67 -7.97
C HIS A 316 3.18 4.05 -7.76
N ILE A 317 3.51 4.43 -6.52
CA ILE A 317 4.12 5.73 -6.20
C ILE A 317 5.39 5.95 -7.02
N TYR A 318 6.32 4.97 -7.00
CA TYR A 318 7.58 5.11 -7.72
C TYR A 318 7.40 5.07 -9.24
N SER A 319 6.37 4.40 -9.75
CA SER A 319 6.04 4.43 -11.18
C SER A 319 5.57 5.80 -11.68
N LEU A 320 5.24 6.74 -10.80
CA LEU A 320 4.81 8.10 -11.16
C LEU A 320 5.94 9.14 -11.18
N LEU A 321 7.18 8.76 -10.84
CA LEU A 321 8.32 9.67 -10.80
C LEU A 321 8.67 10.26 -12.18
N GLU A 322 9.35 11.40 -12.25
CA GLU A 322 9.96 11.86 -13.51
C GLU A 322 11.07 10.90 -13.97
N ASP A 323 11.30 10.77 -15.29
CA ASP A 323 12.21 9.76 -15.86
C ASP A 323 13.63 9.78 -15.25
N SER A 324 14.20 10.97 -15.06
CA SER A 324 15.53 11.13 -14.48
C SER A 324 15.64 10.69 -13.00
N ILE A 325 14.51 10.72 -12.28
CA ILE A 325 14.42 10.30 -10.89
C ILE A 325 14.07 8.82 -10.83
N PHE A 326 13.13 8.37 -11.65
CA PHE A 326 12.69 6.99 -11.77
C PHE A 326 13.87 6.03 -11.96
N LEU A 327 14.81 6.38 -12.84
CA LEU A 327 16.04 5.62 -13.09
C LEU A 327 16.86 5.32 -11.83
N LYS A 328 16.86 6.25 -10.87
CA LYS A 328 17.63 6.09 -9.63
C LYS A 328 16.97 5.12 -8.66
N PHE A 329 15.65 4.94 -8.75
CA PHE A 329 14.89 4.21 -7.74
C PHE A 329 14.23 2.92 -8.23
N CYS A 330 13.99 2.77 -9.53
CA CYS A 330 13.23 1.64 -10.06
C CYS A 330 13.85 0.29 -9.66
N ILE A 331 15.18 0.14 -9.80
CA ILE A 331 15.89 -1.09 -9.45
C ILE A 331 16.08 -1.26 -7.93
N PRO A 332 16.50 -0.24 -7.15
CA PRO A 332 16.50 -0.33 -5.69
C PRO A 332 15.15 -0.71 -5.11
N ILE A 333 14.04 -0.15 -5.60
CA ILE A 333 12.70 -0.48 -5.11
C ILE A 333 12.30 -1.90 -5.49
N LEU A 334 12.53 -2.33 -6.73
CA LEU A 334 12.29 -3.73 -7.15
C LEU A 334 13.12 -4.73 -6.34
N SER A 335 14.28 -4.32 -5.81
CA SER A 335 15.08 -5.16 -4.90
C SER A 335 14.41 -5.37 -3.54
N ILE A 336 13.57 -4.43 -3.10
CA ILE A 336 12.84 -4.47 -1.84
C ILE A 336 11.50 -5.19 -2.01
N ILE A 337 10.70 -4.77 -3.00
CA ILE A 337 9.33 -5.29 -3.19
C ILE A 337 9.28 -6.59 -4.01
N GLY A 338 10.38 -6.95 -4.69
CA GLY A 338 10.46 -8.09 -5.60
C GLY A 338 9.76 -7.84 -6.94
N ILE A 339 10.08 -8.66 -7.94
CA ILE A 339 9.56 -8.53 -9.31
C ILE A 339 8.30 -9.39 -9.49
N GLU A 340 7.22 -8.79 -9.97
CA GLU A 340 5.97 -9.47 -10.36
C GLU A 340 5.48 -8.94 -11.71
N GLU A 341 4.83 -9.79 -12.52
CA GLU A 341 4.43 -9.46 -13.90
C GLU A 341 3.41 -8.31 -14.01
N HIS A 342 2.72 -7.97 -12.91
CA HIS A 342 1.70 -6.91 -12.87
C HIS A 342 2.14 -5.67 -12.09
N ASP A 343 3.44 -5.53 -11.82
CA ASP A 343 4.00 -4.41 -11.10
C ASP A 343 4.00 -3.11 -11.96
N SER A 344 3.60 -1.97 -11.39
CA SER A 344 3.51 -0.69 -12.10
C SER A 344 4.88 -0.18 -12.57
N ILE A 345 5.94 -0.40 -11.78
CA ILE A 345 7.31 -0.07 -12.16
C ILE A 345 7.72 -0.90 -13.37
N LEU A 346 7.44 -2.21 -13.33
CA LEU A 346 7.79 -3.12 -14.42
C LEU A 346 7.03 -2.78 -15.71
N SER A 347 5.74 -2.49 -15.61
CA SER A 347 4.92 -2.04 -16.75
C SER A 347 5.47 -0.76 -17.37
N ARG A 348 5.90 0.21 -16.56
CA ARG A 348 6.55 1.42 -17.06
C ARG A 348 7.86 1.14 -17.78
N ILE A 349 8.69 0.23 -17.24
CA ILE A 349 9.93 -0.20 -17.88
C ILE A 349 9.65 -0.88 -19.22
N GLU A 350 8.66 -1.77 -19.29
CA GLU A 350 8.26 -2.45 -20.53
C GLU A 350 7.78 -1.49 -21.62
N ASN A 351 7.03 -0.46 -21.25
CA ASN A 351 6.48 0.51 -22.19
C ASN A 351 7.55 1.49 -22.72
N ASN A 352 8.65 1.68 -21.99
CA ASN A 352 9.72 2.61 -22.34
C ASN A 352 11.09 1.91 -22.33
N SER A 353 11.14 0.66 -22.76
CA SER A 353 12.34 -0.20 -22.66
C SER A 353 13.57 0.44 -23.28
N GLY A 354 13.45 1.13 -24.42
CA GLY A 354 14.55 1.81 -25.09
C GLY A 354 15.24 2.89 -24.24
N ILE A 355 14.53 3.51 -23.29
CA ILE A 355 15.08 4.53 -22.39
C ILE A 355 15.90 3.85 -21.28
N PHE A 356 15.38 2.77 -20.70
CA PHE A 356 15.92 2.18 -19.47
C PHE A 356 16.94 1.06 -19.73
N LEU A 357 16.94 0.49 -20.93
CA LEU A 357 17.73 -0.70 -21.25
C LEU A 357 19.23 -0.47 -21.02
N LYS A 358 19.76 0.66 -21.47
CA LYS A 358 21.19 0.99 -21.33
C LYS A 358 21.64 0.98 -19.87
N ASP A 359 20.85 1.58 -18.98
CA ASP A 359 21.19 1.68 -17.56
C ASP A 359 21.06 0.32 -16.87
N LEU A 360 20.04 -0.49 -17.21
CA LEU A 360 19.90 -1.86 -16.73
C LEU A 360 21.11 -2.73 -17.09
N LEU A 361 21.59 -2.59 -18.33
CA LEU A 361 22.76 -3.31 -18.82
C LEU A 361 24.04 -2.83 -18.13
N GLN A 362 24.18 -1.53 -17.90
CA GLN A 362 25.31 -0.97 -17.15
C GLN A 362 25.33 -1.50 -15.71
N ILE A 363 24.18 -1.52 -15.04
CA ILE A 363 24.01 -2.11 -13.69
C ILE A 363 24.46 -3.58 -13.67
N ALA A 364 24.09 -4.35 -14.70
CA ALA A 364 24.48 -5.75 -14.83
C ALA A 364 25.99 -5.91 -15.08
N LEU A 365 26.55 -5.14 -16.02
CA LEU A 365 27.97 -5.17 -16.39
C LEU A 365 28.89 -4.76 -15.24
N GLU A 366 28.53 -3.71 -14.51
CA GLU A 366 29.27 -3.22 -13.35
C GLU A 366 29.13 -4.14 -12.13
N MET A 367 28.18 -5.09 -12.17
CA MET A 367 27.84 -5.96 -11.05
C MET A 367 27.69 -5.18 -9.73
N ASN A 368 26.94 -4.08 -9.78
CA ASN A 368 26.66 -3.31 -8.58
C ASN A 368 25.72 -4.08 -7.63
N GLN A 369 25.40 -3.53 -6.46
CA GLN A 369 24.58 -4.22 -5.45
C GLN A 369 23.20 -4.71 -5.92
N TYR A 370 22.66 -4.19 -7.03
CA TYR A 370 21.34 -4.55 -7.56
C TYR A 370 21.39 -5.38 -8.85
N PHE A 371 22.57 -5.86 -9.27
CA PHE A 371 22.75 -6.57 -10.54
C PHE A 371 21.80 -7.77 -10.72
N ASN A 372 21.54 -8.55 -9.66
CA ASN A 372 20.62 -9.69 -9.69
C ASN A 372 19.19 -9.30 -10.08
N VAL A 373 18.74 -8.11 -9.66
CA VAL A 373 17.41 -7.58 -9.98
C VAL A 373 17.40 -7.09 -11.43
N ALA A 374 18.44 -6.37 -11.85
CA ALA A 374 18.58 -5.91 -13.23
C ALA A 374 18.57 -7.07 -14.23
N ILE A 375 19.27 -8.18 -13.95
CA ILE A 375 19.27 -9.37 -14.80
C ILE A 375 17.86 -9.95 -14.95
N LYS A 376 17.10 -10.05 -13.85
CA LYS A 376 15.71 -10.54 -13.89
C LYS A 376 14.80 -9.62 -14.71
N VAL A 377 14.97 -8.30 -14.62
CA VAL A 377 14.23 -7.32 -15.43
C VAL A 377 14.62 -7.44 -16.91
N ILE A 378 15.91 -7.58 -17.23
CA ILE A 378 16.39 -7.80 -18.60
C ILE A 378 15.79 -9.08 -19.19
N LYS A 379 15.82 -10.19 -18.44
CA LYS A 379 15.18 -11.45 -18.85
C LYS A 379 13.70 -11.26 -19.15
N HIS A 380 12.99 -10.52 -18.30
CA HIS A 380 11.58 -10.23 -18.50
C HIS A 380 11.31 -9.44 -19.78
N LEU A 381 12.07 -8.37 -20.03
CA LEU A 381 11.97 -7.57 -21.25
C LEU A 381 12.29 -8.39 -22.51
N TYR A 382 13.31 -9.25 -22.43
CA TYR A 382 13.70 -10.14 -23.51
C TYR A 382 12.59 -11.12 -23.84
N LYS A 383 12.01 -11.81 -22.84
CA LYS A 383 10.89 -12.74 -23.04
C LYS A 383 9.64 -12.08 -23.62
N LYS A 384 9.38 -10.82 -23.26
CA LYS A 384 8.26 -10.02 -23.81
C LYS A 384 8.57 -9.42 -25.19
N LYS A 385 9.75 -9.68 -25.77
CA LYS A 385 10.21 -9.10 -27.05
C LYS A 385 10.20 -7.57 -27.05
N LYS A 386 10.48 -6.97 -25.88
CA LYS A 386 10.56 -5.51 -25.68
C LYS A 386 11.99 -4.98 -25.78
N MET A 387 12.96 -5.85 -26.02
CA MET A 387 14.38 -5.53 -26.13
C MET A 387 14.93 -6.10 -27.45
N SER A 388 15.80 -5.33 -28.11
CA SER A 388 16.68 -5.81 -29.17
C SER A 388 18.12 -5.75 -28.68
N LEU A 389 18.91 -6.79 -28.93
CA LEU A 389 20.32 -6.84 -28.55
C LEU A 389 21.21 -6.02 -29.49
N GLY A 390 20.71 -5.60 -30.65
CA GLY A 390 21.48 -4.84 -31.65
C GLY A 390 21.90 -3.43 -31.21
N ASP A 391 21.32 -2.90 -30.14
CA ASP A 391 21.63 -1.57 -29.60
C ASP A 391 22.82 -1.57 -28.62
N LEU A 392 23.37 -2.75 -28.31
CA LEU A 392 24.52 -2.93 -27.42
C LEU A 392 25.85 -2.81 -28.18
N LYS A 393 26.88 -2.29 -27.50
CA LYS A 393 28.25 -2.41 -28.01
C LYS A 393 28.66 -3.89 -28.01
N GLU A 394 29.14 -4.36 -29.16
CA GLU A 394 29.54 -5.76 -29.33
C GLU A 394 30.60 -6.19 -28.31
N ASP A 395 31.51 -5.28 -27.90
CA ASP A 395 32.57 -5.54 -26.91
C ASP A 395 32.04 -6.08 -25.56
N TYR A 396 30.76 -5.82 -25.24
CA TYR A 396 30.14 -6.31 -24.00
C TYR A 396 29.40 -7.64 -24.15
N TYR A 397 29.27 -8.20 -25.36
CA TYR A 397 28.43 -9.37 -25.61
C TYR A 397 28.91 -10.60 -24.82
N LEU A 398 30.21 -10.89 -24.86
CA LEU A 398 30.76 -12.04 -24.14
C LEU A 398 30.60 -11.89 -22.62
N ARG A 399 30.87 -10.70 -22.09
CA ARG A 399 30.75 -10.41 -20.66
C ARG A 399 29.29 -10.52 -20.19
N LEU A 400 28.35 -9.99 -20.95
CA LEU A 400 26.91 -10.14 -20.65
C LEU A 400 26.48 -11.62 -20.67
N LEU A 401 26.92 -12.38 -21.68
CA LEU A 401 26.61 -13.81 -21.77
C LEU A 401 27.14 -14.58 -20.55
N ARG A 402 28.38 -14.31 -20.12
CA ARG A 402 28.97 -14.88 -18.90
C ARG A 402 28.15 -14.53 -17.66
N ILE A 403 27.77 -13.27 -17.51
CA ILE A 403 26.94 -12.80 -16.38
C ILE A 403 25.59 -13.52 -16.36
N PHE A 404 24.88 -13.59 -17.48
CA PHE A 404 23.60 -14.28 -17.56
C PHE A 404 23.76 -15.78 -17.31
N HIS A 405 24.80 -16.41 -17.83
CA HIS A 405 25.06 -17.83 -17.60
C HIS A 405 25.35 -18.16 -16.12
N CYS A 406 26.10 -17.30 -15.41
CA CYS A 406 26.45 -17.54 -14.01
C CYS A 406 25.33 -17.17 -13.02
N TYR A 407 24.52 -16.15 -13.33
CA TYR A 407 23.58 -15.56 -12.36
C TYR A 407 22.09 -15.76 -12.72
N GLU A 408 21.79 -16.38 -13.87
CA GLU A 408 20.46 -16.89 -14.19
C GLU A 408 20.43 -18.42 -14.27
N ILE A 409 19.26 -18.99 -13.98
CA ILE A 409 19.05 -20.45 -13.95
C ILE A 409 18.12 -20.87 -15.11
N ASP A 410 17.51 -19.91 -15.79
CA ASP A 410 16.59 -20.14 -16.88
C ASP A 410 17.32 -20.57 -18.15
N ALA A 411 17.43 -21.89 -18.34
CA ALA A 411 18.11 -22.50 -19.48
C ALA A 411 17.57 -22.03 -20.84
N ASP A 412 16.26 -21.75 -20.92
CA ASP A 412 15.60 -21.32 -22.15
C ASP A 412 16.09 -19.94 -22.57
N PHE A 413 16.12 -19.01 -21.61
CA PHE A 413 16.67 -17.67 -21.75
C PHE A 413 18.15 -17.67 -22.08
N ILE A 414 18.97 -18.48 -21.37
CA ILE A 414 20.42 -18.55 -21.60
C ILE A 414 20.75 -19.07 -23.00
N CYS A 415 20.03 -20.10 -23.48
CA CYS A 415 20.24 -20.61 -24.84
C CYS A 415 19.81 -19.58 -25.89
N ASP A 416 18.63 -18.96 -25.74
CA ASP A 416 18.15 -17.93 -26.68
C ASP A 416 19.12 -16.75 -26.77
N ILE A 417 19.51 -16.19 -25.62
CA ILE A 417 20.38 -15.01 -25.61
C ILE A 417 21.76 -15.32 -26.16
N SER A 418 22.28 -16.55 -25.97
CA SER A 418 23.54 -16.98 -26.54
C SER A 418 23.51 -17.03 -28.07
N ILE A 419 22.42 -17.54 -28.65
CA ILE A 419 22.20 -17.61 -30.10
C ILE A 419 22.05 -16.19 -30.67
N ASP A 420 21.22 -15.36 -30.04
CA ASP A 420 20.97 -14.00 -30.52
C ASP A 420 22.23 -13.14 -30.49
N LEU A 421 23.04 -13.19 -29.41
CA LEU A 421 24.30 -12.46 -29.33
C LEU A 421 25.26 -12.90 -30.44
N PHE A 422 25.33 -14.20 -30.72
CA PHE A 422 26.16 -14.76 -31.80
C PHE A 422 25.68 -14.35 -33.21
N LEU A 423 24.37 -14.27 -33.43
CA LEU A 423 23.81 -13.85 -34.71
C LEU A 423 24.00 -12.36 -34.98
N ASN A 424 23.85 -11.54 -33.93
CA ASN A 424 23.86 -10.08 -34.02
C ASN A 424 25.26 -9.44 -34.02
N THR A 425 26.34 -10.19 -33.75
CA THR A 425 27.71 -9.65 -33.86
C THR A 425 28.17 -9.55 -35.32
N ARG A 426 28.89 -8.46 -35.61
CA ARG A 426 29.58 -8.18 -36.87
C ARG A 426 31.11 -8.28 -36.72
N ASN A 427 31.62 -8.26 -35.49
CA ASN A 427 33.04 -8.39 -35.18
C ASN A 427 33.47 -9.86 -35.14
N GLU A 428 34.35 -10.26 -36.06
CA GLU A 428 34.83 -11.65 -36.18
C GLU A 428 35.55 -12.17 -34.93
N ASN A 429 36.26 -11.31 -34.19
CA ASN A 429 36.96 -11.70 -32.97
C ASN A 429 35.96 -12.05 -31.86
N ILE A 430 34.97 -11.18 -31.64
CA ILE A 430 33.92 -11.37 -30.64
C ILE A 430 33.05 -12.57 -31.01
N GLN A 431 32.75 -12.72 -32.30
CA GLN A 431 32.03 -13.89 -32.80
C GLN A 431 32.76 -15.20 -32.50
N LYS A 432 34.09 -15.21 -32.65
CA LYS A 432 34.92 -16.38 -32.30
C LYS A 432 34.92 -16.64 -30.80
N GLU A 433 35.03 -15.62 -29.96
CA GLU A 433 34.97 -15.77 -28.51
C GLU A 433 33.60 -16.27 -28.03
N LEU A 434 32.51 -15.76 -28.61
CA LEU A 434 31.15 -16.24 -28.36
C LEU A 434 30.98 -17.70 -28.81
N TYR A 435 31.49 -18.05 -29.99
CA TYR A 435 31.49 -19.42 -30.49
C TYR A 435 32.18 -20.39 -29.52
N ASP A 436 33.41 -20.04 -29.10
CA ASP A 436 34.19 -20.84 -28.17
C ASP A 436 33.47 -20.96 -26.82
N TYR A 437 32.87 -19.89 -26.30
CA TYR A 437 32.13 -19.91 -25.03
C TYR A 437 30.83 -20.73 -25.12
N ILE A 438 30.07 -20.61 -26.20
CA ILE A 438 28.84 -21.39 -26.43
C ILE A 438 29.17 -22.89 -26.42
N LEU A 439 30.23 -23.30 -27.11
CA LEU A 439 30.60 -24.71 -27.19
C LEU A 439 31.27 -25.24 -25.92
N THR A 440 32.06 -24.43 -25.24
CA THR A 440 32.83 -24.89 -24.05
C THR A 440 32.06 -24.73 -22.75
N SER A 441 31.08 -23.84 -22.67
CA SER A 441 30.43 -23.50 -21.39
C SER A 441 28.91 -23.65 -21.44
N ILE A 442 28.25 -23.17 -22.51
CA ILE A 442 26.79 -23.28 -22.62
C ILE A 442 26.36 -24.70 -23.00
N TYR A 443 27.02 -25.31 -23.99
CA TYR A 443 26.71 -26.66 -24.45
C TYR A 443 26.86 -27.71 -23.35
N ASP A 444 27.99 -27.73 -22.64
CA ASP A 444 28.26 -28.67 -21.55
C ASP A 444 27.17 -28.65 -20.45
N ASN A 445 26.45 -27.53 -20.37
CA ASN A 445 25.46 -27.23 -19.35
C ASN A 445 24.01 -27.43 -19.83
N TYR A 446 23.73 -27.21 -21.12
CA TYR A 446 22.38 -27.19 -21.70
C TYR A 446 22.25 -27.96 -23.03
N PHE A 447 23.08 -28.98 -23.25
CA PHE A 447 23.29 -29.65 -24.53
C PHE A 447 22.03 -29.94 -25.36
N TYR A 448 21.04 -30.66 -24.82
CA TYR A 448 19.81 -31.01 -25.56
C TYR A 448 18.96 -29.78 -25.92
N LEU A 449 18.93 -28.76 -25.07
CA LEU A 449 18.12 -27.57 -25.30
C LEU A 449 18.76 -26.66 -26.34
N LEU A 450 20.07 -26.45 -26.25
CA LEU A 450 20.83 -25.66 -27.21
C LEU A 450 20.79 -26.28 -28.61
N GLU A 451 20.97 -27.60 -28.73
CA GLU A 451 20.86 -28.34 -30.00
C GLU A 451 19.51 -28.11 -30.65
N LYS A 452 18.42 -28.40 -29.92
CA LYS A 452 17.05 -28.23 -30.42
C LYS A 452 16.78 -26.81 -30.92
N LYS A 453 17.27 -25.79 -30.19
CA LYS A 453 17.11 -24.39 -30.60
C LYS A 453 17.92 -24.08 -31.85
N VAL A 454 19.21 -24.42 -31.86
CA VAL A 454 20.08 -24.21 -33.03
C VAL A 454 19.51 -24.89 -34.27
N GLU A 455 19.12 -26.17 -34.19
CA GLU A 455 18.50 -26.90 -35.29
C GLU A 455 17.28 -26.19 -35.87
N SER A 456 16.44 -25.60 -35.01
CA SER A 456 15.25 -24.87 -35.44
C SER A 456 15.53 -23.58 -36.22
N PHE A 457 16.70 -22.95 -36.00
CA PHE A 457 17.10 -21.71 -36.67
C PHE A 457 18.08 -21.91 -37.84
N VAL A 458 18.76 -23.05 -37.94
CA VAL A 458 19.85 -23.29 -38.93
C VAL A 458 19.40 -23.21 -40.39
N ILE A 459 18.13 -23.50 -40.67
CA ILE A 459 17.57 -23.40 -42.02
C ILE A 459 17.53 -21.93 -42.48
N ASP A 460 17.13 -21.04 -41.58
CA ASP A 460 16.92 -19.62 -41.85
C ASP A 460 18.20 -18.79 -41.62
N GLU A 461 19.12 -19.25 -40.77
CA GLU A 461 20.33 -18.53 -40.36
C GLU A 461 21.64 -19.29 -40.69
N PRO A 462 22.31 -18.96 -41.82
CA PRO A 462 23.52 -19.67 -42.28
C PRO A 462 24.69 -19.63 -41.29
N LYS A 463 24.77 -18.59 -40.45
CA LYS A 463 25.82 -18.41 -39.44
C LYS A 463 25.83 -19.55 -38.41
N LEU A 464 24.68 -20.18 -38.14
CA LEU A 464 24.56 -21.26 -37.15
C LEU A 464 24.99 -22.63 -37.67
N LYS A 465 25.19 -22.81 -38.99
CA LYS A 465 25.55 -24.11 -39.58
C LYS A 465 26.80 -24.72 -38.96
N ARG A 466 27.80 -23.89 -38.65
CA ARG A 466 29.06 -24.33 -38.04
C ARG A 466 28.85 -24.83 -36.62
N ILE A 467 28.10 -24.08 -35.80
CA ILE A 467 27.75 -24.49 -34.44
C ILE A 467 26.95 -25.80 -34.50
N ASN A 468 25.95 -25.88 -35.37
CA ASN A 468 25.10 -27.07 -35.51
C ASN A 468 25.90 -28.35 -35.83
N LEU A 469 26.83 -28.27 -36.79
CA LEU A 469 27.70 -29.40 -37.14
C LEU A 469 28.54 -29.87 -35.94
N GLU A 470 29.09 -28.93 -35.17
CA GLU A 470 29.92 -29.28 -34.02
C GLU A 470 29.09 -29.83 -32.84
N LEU A 471 27.88 -29.30 -32.63
CA LEU A 471 26.92 -29.85 -31.65
C LEU A 471 26.52 -31.30 -32.00
N MET A 472 26.25 -31.59 -33.27
CA MET A 472 25.94 -32.96 -33.74
C MET A 472 27.12 -33.92 -33.53
N GLN A 473 28.34 -33.49 -33.86
CA GLN A 473 29.55 -34.31 -33.63
C GLN A 473 29.78 -34.61 -32.16
N ARG A 474 29.59 -33.62 -31.28
CA ARG A 474 29.72 -33.80 -29.83
C ARG A 474 28.63 -34.70 -29.26
N ARG A 475 27.41 -34.63 -29.80
CA ARG A 475 26.33 -35.54 -29.45
C ARG A 475 26.68 -37.00 -29.78
N GLU A 476 27.19 -37.28 -30.97
CA GLU A 476 27.61 -38.65 -31.31
C GLU A 476 28.69 -39.18 -30.35
N LEU A 477 29.63 -38.32 -29.94
CA LEU A 477 30.65 -38.67 -28.95
C LEU A 477 30.05 -38.88 -27.54
N HIS A 478 29.08 -38.06 -27.16
CA HIS A 478 28.39 -38.16 -25.88
C HIS A 478 27.51 -39.43 -25.82
N GLU A 479 26.75 -39.74 -26.86
CA GLU A 479 25.96 -40.98 -26.98
C GLU A 479 26.88 -42.21 -26.93
N LYS A 480 28.04 -42.19 -27.61
CA LYS A 480 29.07 -43.26 -27.51
C LYS A 480 29.68 -43.38 -26.12
N SER A 481 29.77 -42.29 -25.36
CA SER A 481 30.29 -42.30 -23.98
C SER A 481 29.32 -42.91 -22.97
N ILE A 482 28.01 -42.75 -23.18
CA ILE A 482 26.95 -43.34 -22.33
C ILE A 482 26.90 -44.87 -22.49
N GLU A 483 27.25 -45.39 -23.66
CA GLU A 483 27.33 -46.83 -23.93
C GLU A 483 28.60 -47.49 -23.34
N ASN A 484 29.57 -46.70 -22.86
CA ASN A 484 30.83 -47.19 -22.35
C ASN A 484 30.76 -47.42 -20.82
N PHE A 485 30.75 -48.68 -20.39
CA PHE A 485 30.55 -49.09 -18.99
C PHE A 485 31.60 -48.53 -18.00
N ASP A 486 32.76 -48.09 -18.49
CA ASP A 486 33.85 -47.53 -17.69
C ASP A 486 33.59 -46.09 -17.18
N PHE A 487 32.57 -45.38 -17.72
CA PHE A 487 32.22 -44.00 -17.33
C PHE A 487 30.97 -43.90 -16.44
N LYS A 488 30.55 -44.99 -15.78
CA LYS A 488 29.52 -44.89 -14.73
C LYS A 488 30.03 -44.00 -13.58
N PRO A 489 29.20 -43.09 -13.03
CA PRO A 489 29.52 -42.42 -11.77
C PRO A 489 29.84 -43.47 -10.72
N SER A 490 30.92 -43.26 -9.94
CA SER A 490 31.28 -44.20 -8.88
C SER A 490 30.09 -44.43 -7.93
N GLU A 491 29.94 -45.64 -7.39
CA GLU A 491 28.88 -45.94 -6.42
C GLU A 491 28.82 -44.91 -5.28
N LYS A 492 29.97 -44.39 -4.87
CA LYS A 492 30.09 -43.34 -3.86
C LYS A 492 29.38 -42.05 -4.26
N ASN A 493 29.54 -41.59 -5.51
CA ASN A 493 28.89 -40.37 -6.00
C ASN A 493 27.39 -40.58 -6.25
N MET A 494 27.01 -41.77 -6.71
CA MET A 494 25.61 -42.18 -6.80
C MET A 494 24.96 -42.19 -5.41
N ASN A 495 25.64 -42.72 -4.39
CA ASN A 495 25.14 -42.74 -3.02
C ASN A 495 25.00 -41.33 -2.44
N ILE A 496 25.96 -40.43 -2.67
CA ILE A 496 25.84 -39.01 -2.26
C ILE A 496 24.66 -38.32 -2.94
N TYR A 497 24.41 -38.62 -4.22
CA TYR A 497 23.23 -38.12 -4.93
C TYR A 497 21.93 -38.64 -4.30
N TYR A 498 21.83 -39.95 -4.05
CA TYR A 498 20.65 -40.55 -3.41
C TYR A 498 20.44 -40.05 -1.98
N GLU A 499 21.50 -39.82 -1.21
CA GLU A 499 21.44 -39.22 0.13
C GLU A 499 20.88 -37.80 0.08
N LYS A 500 21.36 -36.95 -0.85
CA LYS A 500 20.83 -35.58 -1.02
C LYS A 500 19.39 -35.56 -1.50
N VAL A 501 18.99 -36.51 -2.34
CA VAL A 501 17.59 -36.69 -2.75
C VAL A 501 16.74 -37.12 -1.56
N ALA A 502 17.22 -38.03 -0.72
CA ALA A 502 16.52 -38.48 0.48
C ALA A 502 16.36 -37.37 1.53
N GLU A 503 17.41 -36.56 1.77
CA GLU A 503 17.32 -35.38 2.65
C GLU A 503 16.31 -34.34 2.13
N ARG A 504 16.24 -34.14 0.82
CA ARG A 504 15.28 -33.21 0.21
C ARG A 504 13.85 -33.71 0.32
N ILE A 505 13.62 -35.01 0.10
CA ILE A 505 12.32 -35.67 0.34
C ILE A 505 11.91 -35.53 1.80
N ARG A 506 12.86 -35.72 2.72
CA ARG A 506 12.63 -35.54 4.16
C ARG A 506 12.18 -34.13 4.49
N LYS A 507 12.85 -33.09 3.96
CA LYS A 507 12.43 -31.68 4.16
C LYS A 507 11.07 -31.36 3.56
N ILE A 508 10.76 -31.88 2.37
CA ILE A 508 9.44 -31.68 1.73
C ILE A 508 8.33 -32.34 2.57
N ASN A 509 8.59 -33.52 3.13
CA ASN A 509 7.64 -34.19 4.02
C ASN A 509 7.51 -33.45 5.36
N GLU A 510 8.61 -32.94 5.93
CA GLU A 510 8.59 -32.10 7.14
C GLU A 510 7.80 -30.80 6.92
N ASP A 511 7.90 -30.18 5.75
CA ASP A 511 7.13 -28.98 5.39
C ASP A 511 5.65 -29.29 5.09
N ALA A 512 5.35 -30.44 4.48
CA ALA A 512 3.98 -30.92 4.28
C ALA A 512 3.31 -31.32 5.60
N GLU A 513 4.07 -31.85 6.56
CA GLU A 513 3.61 -32.16 7.92
C GLU A 513 3.26 -30.87 8.69
N LYS A 514 4.06 -29.81 8.56
CA LYS A 514 3.78 -28.49 9.19
C LYS A 514 2.53 -27.79 8.64
N LEU A 515 2.11 -28.11 7.42
CA LEU A 515 1.01 -27.44 6.72
C LEU A 515 -0.33 -28.18 6.81
N SER A 516 -0.37 -29.39 7.37
CA SER A 516 -1.58 -30.23 7.40
C SER A 516 -2.07 -30.47 8.83
N VAL A 517 -3.25 -29.90 9.12
CA VAL A 517 -3.98 -29.98 10.41
C VAL A 517 -4.26 -31.44 10.84
N PHE A 518 -4.26 -32.39 9.90
CA PHE A 518 -4.48 -33.81 10.19
C PHE A 518 -3.30 -34.49 10.91
N TYR A 519 -2.07 -33.98 10.78
CA TYR A 519 -0.87 -34.61 11.39
C TYR A 519 -0.71 -34.30 12.89
N GLU A 520 -1.41 -33.29 13.43
CA GLU A 520 -1.39 -32.99 14.86
C GLU A 520 -2.26 -33.94 15.70
N LEU A 521 -3.22 -34.64 15.08
CA LEU A 521 -4.28 -35.34 15.79
C LEU A 521 -4.11 -36.86 15.93
N PHE A 522 -3.17 -37.51 15.22
CA PHE A 522 -3.07 -38.98 15.22
C PHE A 522 -1.62 -39.54 15.15
N PRO A 523 -1.29 -40.64 15.87
CA PRO A 523 0.06 -41.22 15.90
C PRO A 523 0.39 -42.05 14.65
N LYS A 524 1.64 -41.92 14.16
CA LYS A 524 2.17 -42.50 12.91
C LYS A 524 2.28 -44.03 12.91
N GLN A 525 1.82 -44.68 11.82
CA GLN A 525 2.41 -45.93 11.31
C GLN A 525 2.55 -45.86 9.80
N THR A 526 3.77 -46.06 9.29
CA THR A 526 4.08 -45.96 7.85
C THR A 526 4.64 -47.30 7.37
N ILE A 527 4.05 -47.88 6.32
CA ILE A 527 4.58 -49.07 5.64
C ILE A 527 4.91 -48.69 4.20
N LEU A 528 6.19 -48.81 3.82
CA LEU A 528 6.69 -48.51 2.48
C LEU A 528 6.63 -49.75 1.59
N TYR A 529 5.96 -49.68 0.43
CA TYR A 529 6.00 -50.69 -0.63
C TYR A 529 6.12 -50.04 -2.02
N GLY A 530 7.33 -50.00 -2.58
CA GLY A 530 7.57 -49.53 -3.95
C GLY A 530 7.08 -48.09 -4.22
N ASN A 531 6.51 -47.85 -5.41
CA ASN A 531 6.08 -46.52 -5.89
C ASN A 531 4.70 -46.04 -5.36
N LYS A 532 4.13 -46.72 -4.34
CA LYS A 532 2.83 -46.37 -3.76
C LYS A 532 2.97 -46.23 -2.25
N VAL A 533 2.31 -45.22 -1.69
CA VAL A 533 2.16 -45.08 -0.24
C VAL A 533 0.72 -45.48 0.09
N GLN A 534 0.58 -46.53 0.91
CA GLN A 534 -0.71 -47.01 1.37
C GLN A 534 -0.90 -46.63 2.83
N TYR A 535 -1.89 -45.79 3.09
CA TYR A 535 -2.33 -45.47 4.44
C TYR A 535 -3.49 -46.41 4.79
N LYS A 536 -3.36 -47.10 5.92
CA LYS A 536 -4.42 -47.91 6.52
C LYS A 536 -4.75 -47.32 7.88
N HIS A 537 -6.02 -47.05 8.13
CA HIS A 537 -6.50 -46.77 9.47
C HIS A 537 -7.74 -47.61 9.75
N MET A 538 -7.93 -47.94 11.03
CA MET A 538 -9.12 -48.60 11.53
C MET A 538 -9.83 -47.57 12.40
N ASP A 539 -11.12 -47.33 12.16
CA ASP A 539 -11.92 -46.48 13.04
C ASP A 539 -12.32 -47.22 14.32
N ASP A 540 -12.86 -46.48 15.30
CA ASP A 540 -13.24 -47.03 16.61
C ASP A 540 -14.37 -48.09 16.50
N ASP A 541 -15.07 -48.12 15.36
CA ASP A 541 -16.10 -49.12 15.02
C ASP A 541 -15.52 -50.37 14.31
N GLY A 542 -14.20 -50.44 14.11
CA GLY A 542 -13.50 -51.59 13.54
C GLY A 542 -13.50 -51.67 12.01
N ASN A 543 -13.89 -50.60 11.31
CA ASN A 543 -13.85 -50.54 9.85
C ASN A 543 -12.47 -50.07 9.37
N LEU A 544 -11.91 -50.82 8.42
CA LEU A 544 -10.61 -50.52 7.83
C LEU A 544 -10.78 -49.58 6.62
N HIS A 545 -10.29 -48.35 6.77
CA HIS A 545 -10.23 -47.37 5.69
C HIS A 545 -8.85 -47.38 5.06
N MET A 546 -8.80 -47.54 3.73
CA MET A 546 -7.56 -47.56 2.97
C MET A 546 -7.51 -46.39 1.99
N GLN A 547 -6.46 -45.59 2.08
CA GLN A 547 -6.15 -44.58 1.07
C GLN A 547 -4.80 -44.90 0.44
N VAL A 548 -4.82 -45.22 -0.86
CA VAL A 548 -3.62 -45.45 -1.65
C VAL A 548 -3.30 -44.16 -2.41
N SER A 549 -2.19 -43.51 -2.07
CA SER A 549 -1.62 -42.46 -2.89
C SER A 549 -0.54 -43.07 -3.77
N GLU A 550 -0.73 -43.05 -5.08
CA GLU A 550 0.38 -43.24 -6.00
C GLU A 550 1.29 -42.01 -5.88
N MET A 551 2.60 -42.21 -5.74
CA MET A 551 3.52 -41.09 -5.87
C MET A 551 3.25 -40.43 -7.22
N LYS A 552 2.88 -39.13 -7.20
CA LYS A 552 2.70 -38.34 -8.42
C LYS A 552 3.90 -38.65 -9.32
N LYS A 553 3.66 -39.09 -10.55
CA LYS A 553 4.71 -39.20 -11.57
C LYS A 553 5.41 -37.84 -11.61
N MET A 554 6.60 -37.78 -11.03
CA MET A 554 7.42 -36.59 -11.12
C MET A 554 8.04 -36.60 -12.52
N SER A 555 7.46 -35.83 -13.43
CA SER A 555 8.27 -35.15 -14.41
C SER A 555 8.71 -33.84 -13.77
N HIS A 556 10.01 -33.72 -13.45
CA HIS A 556 10.79 -32.56 -13.88
C HIS A 556 12.28 -32.77 -13.62
N SER A 557 13.01 -32.70 -14.73
CA SER A 557 14.37 -32.21 -14.82
C SER A 557 14.43 -30.76 -14.32
N MET A 558 15.13 -30.50 -13.23
CA MET A 558 15.79 -29.21 -13.05
C MET A 558 17.21 -29.36 -13.59
N PRO A 559 17.60 -28.69 -14.69
CA PRO A 559 18.99 -28.64 -15.07
C PRO A 559 19.69 -27.71 -14.07
N ILE A 560 20.26 -28.26 -13.01
CA ILE A 560 21.50 -27.68 -12.51
C ILE A 560 22.50 -27.96 -13.64
N PRO A 561 23.16 -26.94 -14.18
CA PRO A 561 24.12 -27.14 -15.25
C PRO A 561 25.14 -28.21 -14.83
N VAL A 562 25.28 -29.25 -15.65
CA VAL A 562 25.95 -30.51 -15.28
C VAL A 562 27.39 -30.26 -14.82
N ARG A 563 28.03 -29.22 -15.36
CA ARG A 563 29.39 -28.83 -14.97
C ARG A 563 29.49 -28.21 -13.58
N PHE A 564 28.46 -27.53 -13.06
CA PHE A 564 28.48 -26.99 -11.68
C PHE A 564 28.36 -28.09 -10.62
N LEU A 565 27.76 -29.23 -10.97
CA LEU A 565 27.75 -30.41 -10.11
C LEU A 565 29.09 -31.14 -10.12
N ASN A 566 29.80 -31.11 -11.25
CA ASN A 566 31.05 -31.86 -11.46
C ASN A 566 32.33 -31.05 -11.18
N ASP A 567 32.28 -29.71 -11.27
CA ASP A 567 33.39 -28.79 -11.00
C ASP A 567 32.89 -27.52 -10.26
N PRO A 568 32.87 -27.55 -8.92
CA PRO A 568 32.51 -26.37 -8.10
C PRO A 568 33.52 -25.22 -8.20
N LEU A 569 34.73 -25.47 -8.71
CA LEU A 569 35.76 -24.45 -8.89
C LEU A 569 35.49 -23.62 -10.14
N PHE A 570 34.92 -24.20 -11.21
CA PHE A 570 34.53 -23.47 -12.41
C PHE A 570 33.67 -22.24 -12.11
N HIS A 571 32.67 -22.37 -11.23
CA HIS A 571 31.85 -21.22 -10.81
C HIS A 571 32.71 -20.13 -10.13
N LYS A 572 33.67 -20.51 -9.29
CA LYS A 572 34.57 -19.56 -8.62
C LYS A 572 35.53 -18.90 -9.61
N THR A 573 36.03 -19.65 -10.59
CA THR A 573 36.96 -19.15 -11.61
C THR A 573 36.26 -18.23 -12.60
N GLU A 574 35.07 -18.57 -13.11
CA GLU A 574 34.28 -17.68 -13.96
C GLU A 574 33.83 -16.43 -13.20
N SER A 575 33.37 -16.57 -11.95
CA SER A 575 33.07 -15.40 -11.10
C SER A 575 34.31 -14.53 -10.89
N ALA A 576 35.49 -15.12 -10.74
CA ALA A 576 36.75 -14.40 -10.59
C ALA A 576 37.17 -13.70 -11.90
N ILE A 577 37.01 -14.33 -13.07
CA ILE A 577 37.28 -13.73 -14.38
C ILE A 577 36.36 -12.54 -14.63
N ILE A 578 35.06 -12.67 -14.33
CA ILE A 578 34.11 -11.56 -14.43
C ILE A 578 34.50 -10.39 -13.49
N LEU A 579 35.09 -10.70 -12.32
CA LEU A 579 35.57 -9.70 -11.36
C LEU A 579 36.95 -9.12 -11.73
N GLU A 580 37.83 -9.87 -12.40
CA GLU A 580 39.14 -9.42 -12.90
C GLU A 580 39.01 -8.50 -14.11
N ASP A 581 38.05 -8.76 -15.02
CA ASP A 581 37.71 -7.85 -16.12
C ASP A 581 37.24 -6.47 -15.60
N LYS A 582 36.87 -6.35 -14.31
CA LYS A 582 36.54 -5.09 -13.63
C LYS A 582 37.76 -4.27 -13.21
N LEU A 583 38.95 -4.87 -13.14
CA LEU A 583 40.22 -4.23 -12.76
C LEU A 583 41.00 -3.68 -13.96
N HIS A 584 40.56 -4.01 -15.18
CA HIS A 584 41.22 -3.63 -16.45
C HIS A 584 40.41 -2.67 -17.33
N ASP A 585 39.20 -2.29 -16.90
CA ASP A 585 38.49 -1.07 -17.32
C ASP A 585 38.90 0.12 -16.42
#